data_AF-A0A9X4D0X9-F1
#
_entry.id   AF-A0A9X4D0X9-F1
#
_cell.length_a   1.000
_cell.length_b   1.000
_cell.length_c   1.000
_cell.angle_alpha   90.00
_cell.angle_beta   90.00
_cell.angle_gamma   90.00
#
_symmetry.space_group_name_H-M   'P 1'
#
loop_
_entity.id
_entity.type
_entity.pdbx_description
1 polymer ?
#
loop_
_entity_poly.entity_id
_entity_poly.type
_entity_poly.pdbx_seq_one_letter_code
_entity_poly.pdbx_strand_id
1 'polypeptide(L)'
;MPNAPRYCPHCTTELARGVPTGDTHERLHCTGCGYIHYINPKIIAGCIIERDGKYLLCQRAIPPRPGTWTLPAGFMEAGETTEQAALREVWEESGVRAEIVSPYSIFSVPKISEVYIIFRAIATEETGQYGAETLEYRFFEPDEIPWDEIYYPAIRQILERYILERQAGVYGIYMGNDDTGKVHFIR
;
A
#
# COMPACT_ATOMS: atom_id res chain seq x y z
N MET A 1 -19.58 2.55 -7.24
CA MET A 1 -18.31 3.20 -6.83
C MET A 1 -18.69 4.44 -6.06
N PRO A 2 -18.48 4.46 -4.73
CA PRO A 2 -18.69 5.67 -3.96
C PRO A 2 -17.70 6.74 -4.48
N ASN A 3 -18.18 7.94 -4.77
CA ASN A 3 -17.44 9.12 -5.26
C ASN A 3 -17.12 9.27 -6.77
N ALA A 4 -17.88 8.65 -7.67
CA ALA A 4 -17.85 9.11 -9.07
C ALA A 4 -18.39 10.56 -9.18
N PRO A 5 -17.70 11.50 -9.87
CA PRO A 5 -18.22 12.84 -10.06
C PRO A 5 -19.51 12.80 -10.87
N ARG A 6 -20.48 13.62 -10.47
CA ARG A 6 -21.77 13.70 -11.17
C ARG A 6 -21.73 14.64 -12.38
N TYR A 7 -20.93 15.70 -12.32
CA TYR A 7 -20.86 16.73 -13.35
C TYR A 7 -19.46 16.82 -13.96
N CYS A 8 -19.40 17.19 -15.24
CA CYS A 8 -18.16 17.37 -15.97
C CYS A 8 -17.36 18.54 -15.37
N PRO A 9 -16.06 18.35 -15.06
CA PRO A 9 -15.23 19.42 -14.50
C PRO A 9 -14.93 20.54 -15.50
N HIS A 10 -15.19 20.33 -16.80
CA HIS A 10 -14.90 21.32 -17.86
C HIS A 10 -16.11 22.16 -18.27
N CYS A 11 -17.29 21.56 -18.38
CA CYS A 11 -18.48 22.23 -18.93
C CYS A 11 -19.76 22.00 -18.13
N THR A 12 -19.65 21.44 -16.93
CA THR A 12 -20.74 21.22 -15.95
C THR A 12 -21.91 20.34 -16.39
N THR A 13 -21.90 19.82 -17.63
CA THR A 13 -22.85 18.80 -18.11
C THR A 13 -22.77 17.55 -17.23
N GLU A 14 -23.93 16.94 -16.91
CA GLU A 14 -23.98 15.67 -16.17
C GLU A 14 -23.22 14.58 -16.94
N LEU A 15 -22.38 13.83 -16.24
CA LEU A 15 -21.58 12.75 -16.84
C LEU A 15 -22.48 11.55 -17.12
N ALA A 16 -22.40 11.04 -18.35
CA ALA A 16 -23.06 9.81 -18.76
C ALA A 16 -22.12 8.62 -18.58
N ARG A 17 -22.70 7.45 -18.31
CA ARG A 17 -21.98 6.19 -18.30
C ARG A 17 -22.26 5.41 -19.59
N GLY A 18 -21.22 4.91 -20.24
CA GLY A 18 -21.35 4.15 -21.48
C GLY A 18 -19.99 3.82 -22.08
N VAL A 19 -19.98 3.16 -23.24
CA VAL A 19 -18.75 2.85 -23.98
C VAL A 19 -18.58 3.91 -25.08
N PRO A 20 -17.61 4.84 -24.97
CA PRO A 20 -17.36 5.82 -26.02
C PRO A 20 -16.97 5.16 -27.36
N THR A 21 -17.20 5.86 -28.47
CA THR A 21 -16.84 5.35 -29.81
C THR A 21 -15.34 5.05 -29.89
N GLY A 22 -14.99 3.83 -30.31
CA GLY A 22 -13.61 3.37 -30.42
C GLY A 22 -13.05 2.76 -29.13
N ASP A 23 -13.84 2.74 -28.05
CA ASP A 23 -13.46 2.14 -26.79
C ASP A 23 -14.04 0.73 -26.60
N THR A 24 -13.46 -0.02 -25.67
CA THR A 24 -13.93 -1.37 -25.30
C THR A 24 -14.46 -1.45 -23.87
N HIS A 25 -14.30 -0.38 -23.10
CA HIS A 25 -14.64 -0.33 -21.68
C HIS A 25 -15.70 0.74 -21.40
N GLU A 26 -16.53 0.47 -20.41
CA GLU A 26 -17.48 1.45 -19.88
C GLU A 26 -16.71 2.57 -19.16
N ARG A 27 -17.10 3.82 -19.44
CA ARG A 27 -16.50 5.02 -18.85
C ARG A 27 -17.55 6.02 -18.44
N LEU A 28 -17.16 6.89 -17.51
CA LEU A 28 -17.83 8.17 -17.31
C LEU A 28 -17.33 9.14 -18.38
N HIS A 29 -18.24 9.69 -19.16
CA HIS A 29 -17.91 10.62 -20.23
C HIS A 29 -18.94 11.74 -20.32
N CYS A 30 -18.52 12.88 -20.83
CA CYS A 30 -19.34 14.05 -21.00
C CYS A 30 -19.93 14.07 -22.41
N THR A 31 -21.25 14.10 -22.52
CA THR A 31 -21.96 14.24 -23.79
C THR A 31 -21.93 15.66 -24.36
N GLY A 32 -21.57 16.66 -23.54
CA GLY A 32 -21.51 18.07 -23.94
C GLY A 32 -20.18 18.46 -24.61
N CYS A 33 -19.05 18.05 -24.03
CA CYS A 33 -17.71 18.44 -24.52
C CYS A 33 -16.80 17.26 -24.91
N GLY A 34 -17.26 16.01 -24.76
CA GLY A 34 -16.47 14.81 -25.09
C GLY A 34 -15.41 14.42 -24.06
N TYR A 35 -15.30 15.12 -22.92
CA TYR A 35 -14.39 14.75 -21.84
C TYR A 35 -14.63 13.32 -21.33
N ILE A 36 -13.55 12.57 -21.11
CA ILE A 36 -13.58 11.24 -20.50
C ILE A 36 -13.00 11.32 -19.09
N HIS A 37 -13.77 10.89 -18.09
CA HIS A 37 -13.31 10.77 -16.71
C HIS A 37 -12.74 9.38 -16.47
N TYR A 38 -11.41 9.30 -16.43
CA TYR A 38 -10.70 8.06 -16.12
C TYR A 38 -10.69 7.81 -14.62
N ILE A 39 -11.07 6.59 -14.23
CA ILE A 39 -10.89 6.08 -12.88
C ILE A 39 -9.55 5.35 -12.88
N ASN A 40 -8.57 5.91 -12.19
CA ASN A 40 -7.22 5.36 -12.11
C ASN A 40 -7.05 4.58 -10.80
N PRO A 41 -6.29 3.47 -10.80
CA PRO A 41 -5.89 2.83 -9.56
C PRO A 41 -5.06 3.78 -8.68
N LYS A 42 -5.18 3.64 -7.37
CA LYS A 42 -4.35 4.35 -6.40
C LYS A 42 -3.12 3.52 -6.04
N ILE A 43 -1.99 4.18 -5.83
CA ILE A 43 -0.76 3.53 -5.36
C ILE A 43 -0.69 3.67 -3.84
N ILE A 44 -0.48 2.55 -3.16
CA ILE A 44 -0.14 2.48 -1.75
C ILE A 44 1.34 2.11 -1.65
N ALA A 45 2.14 2.93 -0.96
CA ALA A 45 3.56 2.70 -0.77
C ALA A 45 3.86 2.46 0.71
N GLY A 46 4.72 1.49 1.02
CA GLY A 46 5.05 1.16 2.41
C GLY A 46 6.30 0.30 2.54
N CYS A 47 6.64 -0.06 3.78
CA CYS A 47 7.86 -0.79 4.09
C CYS A 47 7.62 -1.96 5.05
N ILE A 48 8.39 -3.04 4.85
CA ILE A 48 8.76 -3.94 5.94
C ILE A 48 10.05 -3.40 6.55
N ILE A 49 9.98 -2.93 7.79
CA ILE A 49 11.13 -2.37 8.50
C ILE A 49 11.68 -3.39 9.47
N GLU A 50 12.98 -3.66 9.34
CA GLU A 50 13.73 -4.53 10.25
C GLU A 50 14.62 -3.71 11.19
N ARG A 51 14.73 -4.16 12.44
CA ARG A 51 15.78 -3.77 13.38
C ARG A 51 16.13 -4.93 14.30
N ASP A 52 17.40 -5.34 14.33
CA ASP A 52 17.90 -6.43 15.18
C ASP A 52 17.10 -7.73 15.08
N GLY A 53 16.55 -8.03 13.89
CA GLY A 53 15.70 -9.19 13.65
C GLY A 53 14.24 -9.07 14.05
N LYS A 54 13.84 -7.90 14.57
CA LYS A 54 12.45 -7.54 14.84
C LYS A 54 11.85 -6.76 13.68
N TYR A 55 10.52 -6.81 13.55
CA TYR A 55 9.78 -6.14 12.49
C TYR A 55 8.81 -5.11 13.04
N LEU A 56 8.81 -3.91 12.46
CA LEU A 56 7.88 -2.85 12.82
C LEU A 56 6.48 -3.16 12.31
N LEU A 57 5.49 -3.04 13.21
CA LEU A 57 4.08 -2.99 12.86
C LEU A 57 3.41 -1.77 13.52
N CYS A 58 2.38 -1.26 12.87
CA CYS A 58 1.51 -0.20 13.38
C CYS A 58 0.10 -0.76 13.62
N GLN A 59 -0.49 -0.42 14.76
CA GLN A 59 -1.87 -0.76 15.08
C GLN A 59 -2.79 0.37 14.62
N ARG A 60 -3.75 0.05 13.75
CA ARG A 60 -4.61 1.04 13.09
C ARG A 60 -5.58 1.71 14.06
N ALA A 61 -5.69 3.04 14.02
CA ALA A 61 -6.72 3.81 14.73
C ALA A 61 -7.97 4.06 13.88
N ILE A 62 -7.85 4.03 12.55
CA ILE A 62 -8.89 4.46 11.62
C ILE A 62 -9.51 3.29 10.83
N PRO A 63 -10.77 3.43 10.36
CA PRO A 63 -11.40 2.45 9.48
C PRO A 63 -10.61 2.21 8.18
N PRO A 64 -10.73 1.00 7.59
CA PRO A 64 -11.45 -0.16 8.14
C PRO A 64 -10.63 -0.86 9.23
N ARG A 65 -11.35 -1.53 10.15
CA ARG A 65 -10.79 -2.40 11.21
C ARG A 65 -9.77 -1.74 12.17
N PRO A 66 -10.18 -0.73 12.95
CA PRO A 66 -9.35 -0.23 14.05
C PRO A 66 -8.92 -1.36 15.01
N GLY A 67 -7.73 -1.24 15.59
CA GLY A 67 -7.14 -2.22 16.52
C GLY A 67 -6.36 -3.35 15.85
N THR A 68 -6.33 -3.42 14.52
CA THR A 68 -5.58 -4.45 13.78
C THR A 68 -4.18 -3.97 13.43
N TRP A 69 -3.22 -4.90 13.35
CA TRP A 69 -1.83 -4.60 13.03
C TRP A 69 -1.57 -4.66 11.53
N THR A 70 -0.70 -3.78 11.03
CA THR A 70 -0.29 -3.72 9.63
C THR A 70 1.15 -3.22 9.49
N LEU A 71 1.72 -3.41 8.29
CA LEU A 71 2.91 -2.68 7.88
C LEU A 71 2.56 -1.20 7.69
N PRO A 72 3.48 -0.27 7.99
CA PRO A 72 3.29 1.13 7.67
C PRO A 72 3.23 1.34 6.16
N ALA A 73 2.09 1.86 5.69
CA ALA A 73 1.83 2.07 4.27
C ALA A 73 0.60 2.96 4.04
N GLY A 74 0.72 3.90 3.10
CA GLY A 74 -0.38 4.81 2.76
C GLY A 74 -0.30 5.30 1.32
N PHE A 75 -1.19 6.24 0.98
CA PHE A 75 -1.34 6.70 -0.41
C PHE A 75 -0.09 7.44 -0.87
N MET A 76 0.36 7.12 -2.08
CA MET A 76 1.34 7.94 -2.77
C MET A 76 0.69 9.26 -3.19
N GLU A 77 1.33 10.36 -2.82
CA GLU A 77 0.92 11.71 -3.12
C GLU A 77 1.51 12.22 -4.45
N ALA A 78 0.94 13.30 -4.97
CA ALA A 78 1.46 13.92 -6.19
C ALA A 78 2.81 14.60 -5.95
N GLY A 79 3.79 14.30 -6.80
CA GLY A 79 5.11 14.97 -6.78
C GLY A 79 6.18 14.27 -5.95
N GLU A 80 5.89 13.12 -5.35
CA GLU A 80 6.88 12.25 -4.69
C GLU A 80 7.19 10.98 -5.53
N THR A 81 8.28 10.28 -5.20
CA THR A 81 8.55 8.92 -5.69
C THR A 81 7.91 7.89 -4.77
N THR A 82 7.83 6.63 -5.22
CA THR A 82 7.30 5.52 -4.38
C THR A 82 8.11 5.29 -3.12
N GLU A 83 9.43 5.48 -3.18
CA GLU A 83 10.34 5.39 -2.06
C GLU A 83 10.11 6.53 -1.06
N GLN A 84 9.92 7.76 -1.57
CA GLN A 84 9.61 8.92 -0.75
C GLN A 84 8.27 8.74 -0.02
N ALA A 85 7.24 8.30 -0.74
CA ALA A 85 5.94 7.96 -0.17
C ALA A 85 6.07 6.91 0.94
N ALA A 86 6.76 5.79 0.67
CA ALA A 86 6.95 4.73 1.65
C ALA A 86 7.68 5.22 2.91
N LEU A 87 8.75 6.02 2.77
CA LEU A 87 9.48 6.56 3.91
C LEU A 87 8.69 7.64 4.68
N ARG A 88 7.89 8.44 3.98
CA ARG A 88 6.97 9.40 4.60
C ARG A 88 5.94 8.69 5.45
N GLU A 89 5.26 7.69 4.91
CA GLU A 89 4.22 6.93 5.62
C GLU A 89 4.79 6.20 6.84
N VAL A 90 5.98 5.61 6.71
CA VAL A 90 6.72 5.05 7.85
C VAL A 90 6.93 6.07 8.96
N TRP A 91 7.40 7.27 8.61
CA TRP A 91 7.66 8.30 9.59
C TRP A 91 6.37 8.84 10.21
N GLU A 92 5.34 9.08 9.40
CA GLU A 92 4.03 9.58 9.84
C GLU A 92 3.30 8.58 10.75
N GLU A 93 3.31 7.30 10.43
CA GLU A 93 2.57 6.29 11.17
C GLU A 93 3.31 5.76 12.41
N SER A 94 4.64 5.83 12.48
CA SER A 94 5.38 5.20 13.59
C SER A 94 6.49 6.05 14.19
N GLY A 95 6.81 7.23 13.63
CA GLY A 95 7.95 8.03 14.07
C GLY A 95 9.31 7.36 13.85
N VAL A 96 9.37 6.31 13.02
CA VAL A 96 10.62 5.63 12.70
C VAL A 96 11.23 6.28 11.47
N ARG A 97 12.53 6.52 11.48
CA ARG A 97 13.28 6.77 10.25
C ARG A 97 13.90 5.47 9.78
N ALA A 98 13.94 5.30 8.47
CA ALA A 98 14.45 4.09 7.85
C ALA A 98 15.19 4.39 6.55
N GLU A 99 16.01 3.44 6.13
CA GLU A 99 16.67 3.43 4.82
C GLU A 99 16.14 2.27 4.00
N ILE A 100 15.66 2.55 2.78
CA ILE A 100 15.20 1.51 1.85
C ILE A 100 16.42 0.73 1.33
N VAL A 101 16.34 -0.59 1.44
CA VAL A 101 17.35 -1.52 0.93
C VAL A 101 17.00 -1.97 -0.49
N SER A 102 15.75 -2.37 -0.71
CA SER A 102 15.31 -2.89 -2.01
C SER A 102 13.77 -2.91 -2.13
N PRO A 103 13.21 -2.93 -3.34
CA PRO A 103 11.83 -3.36 -3.54
C PRO A 103 11.64 -4.82 -3.07
N TYR A 104 10.41 -5.18 -2.71
CA TYR A 104 10.11 -6.51 -2.17
C TYR A 104 8.80 -7.11 -2.68
N SER A 105 7.73 -6.31 -2.74
CA SER A 105 6.43 -6.81 -3.15
C SER A 105 5.69 -5.76 -3.95
N ILE A 106 5.13 -6.16 -5.09
CA ILE A 106 4.20 -5.36 -5.88
C ILE A 106 2.94 -6.20 -6.05
N PHE A 107 1.82 -5.78 -5.47
CA PHE A 107 0.58 -6.53 -5.62
C PHE A 107 -0.62 -5.64 -5.86
N SER A 108 -1.56 -6.12 -6.66
CA SER A 108 -2.79 -5.40 -6.97
C SER A 108 -3.95 -5.88 -6.10
N VAL A 109 -4.85 -4.97 -5.74
CA VAL A 109 -6.14 -5.29 -5.11
C VAL A 109 -7.26 -4.77 -6.03
N PRO A 110 -7.63 -5.51 -7.09
CA PRO A 110 -8.53 -5.01 -8.13
C PRO A 110 -9.91 -4.62 -7.61
N LYS A 111 -10.40 -5.30 -6.55
CA LYS A 111 -11.72 -5.06 -5.94
C LYS A 111 -11.88 -3.62 -5.43
N ILE A 112 -10.78 -2.98 -5.03
CA ILE A 112 -10.77 -1.59 -4.53
C ILE A 112 -9.91 -0.65 -5.39
N SER A 113 -9.40 -1.13 -6.52
CA SER A 113 -8.58 -0.35 -7.47
C SER A 113 -7.31 0.23 -6.83
N GLU A 114 -6.56 -0.63 -6.14
CA GLU A 114 -5.31 -0.24 -5.49
C GLU A 114 -4.13 -1.12 -5.95
N VAL A 115 -2.94 -0.54 -5.92
CA VAL A 115 -1.66 -1.23 -6.16
C VAL A 115 -0.74 -0.92 -5.00
N TYR A 116 -0.28 -1.95 -4.32
CA TYR A 116 0.66 -1.86 -3.21
C TYR A 116 2.08 -2.08 -3.71
N ILE A 117 2.99 -1.19 -3.30
CA ILE A 117 4.43 -1.29 -3.53
C ILE A 117 5.11 -1.27 -2.16
N ILE A 118 5.67 -2.41 -1.79
CA ILE A 118 6.31 -2.61 -0.49
C ILE A 118 7.81 -2.78 -0.67
N PHE A 119 8.56 -2.01 0.11
CA PHE A 119 10.01 -2.05 0.18
C PHE A 119 10.51 -2.80 1.42
N ARG A 120 11.72 -3.31 1.35
CA ARG A 120 12.51 -3.66 2.52
C ARG A 120 13.25 -2.42 3.00
N ALA A 121 13.21 -2.18 4.30
CA ALA A 121 13.93 -1.08 4.90
C ALA A 121 14.56 -1.50 6.24
N ILE A 122 15.60 -0.79 6.64
CA ILE A 122 16.24 -0.94 7.96
C ILE A 122 15.97 0.32 8.77
N ALA A 123 15.53 0.16 10.02
CA ALA A 123 15.32 1.30 10.91
C ALA A 123 16.67 1.96 11.25
N THR A 124 16.72 3.28 11.16
CA THR A 124 17.92 4.07 11.50
C THR A 124 17.74 4.86 12.80
N GLU A 125 16.52 5.25 13.14
CA GLU A 125 16.21 6.08 14.32
C GLU A 125 14.74 5.88 14.74
N GLU A 126 14.47 5.90 16.06
CA GLU A 126 13.11 6.04 16.60
C GLU A 126 12.95 7.43 17.22
N THR A 127 12.05 8.24 16.69
CA THR A 127 11.75 9.56 17.26
C THR A 127 10.64 9.51 18.31
N GLY A 128 9.83 8.43 18.32
CA GLY A 128 8.71 8.22 19.24
C GLY A 128 7.48 9.09 18.99
N GLN A 129 7.42 9.81 17.86
CA GLN A 129 6.29 10.67 17.49
C GLN A 129 5.57 10.11 16.27
N TYR A 130 4.31 9.72 16.43
CA TYR A 130 3.47 9.19 15.35
C TYR A 130 2.11 9.91 15.26
N GLY A 131 1.50 9.84 14.08
CA GLY A 131 0.25 10.48 13.74
C GLY A 131 -0.99 9.83 14.35
N ALA A 132 -2.13 10.50 14.22
CA ALA A 132 -3.41 10.07 14.80
C ALA A 132 -4.00 8.79 14.18
N GLU A 133 -3.41 8.30 13.08
CA GLU A 133 -3.84 7.08 12.38
C GLU A 133 -3.31 5.79 13.02
N THR A 134 -2.37 5.92 13.96
CA THR A 134 -1.77 4.81 14.69
C THR A 134 -2.14 4.88 16.18
N LEU A 135 -2.58 3.76 16.74
CA LEU A 135 -2.81 3.63 18.19
C LEU A 135 -1.50 3.34 18.92
N GLU A 136 -0.72 2.41 18.38
CA GLU A 136 0.55 1.96 18.89
C GLU A 136 1.43 1.49 17.73
N TYR A 137 2.74 1.66 17.86
CA TYR A 137 3.72 0.98 17.00
C TYR A 137 4.64 0.11 17.87
N ARG A 138 5.07 -1.03 17.33
CA ARG A 138 5.97 -1.94 18.03
C ARG A 138 6.85 -2.72 17.07
N PHE A 139 8.09 -2.97 17.50
CA PHE A 139 8.97 -3.96 16.89
C PHE A 139 8.72 -5.34 17.52
N PHE A 140 8.29 -6.30 16.71
CA PHE A 140 8.00 -7.67 17.12
C PHE A 140 9.11 -8.63 16.73
N GLU A 141 9.50 -9.51 17.64
CA GLU A 141 10.22 -10.73 17.28
C GLU A 141 9.32 -11.62 16.40
N PRO A 142 9.86 -12.46 15.50
CA PRO A 142 9.07 -13.29 14.58
C PRO A 142 7.98 -14.14 15.25
N ASP A 143 8.27 -14.65 16.45
CA ASP A 143 7.38 -15.49 17.26
C ASP A 143 6.40 -14.70 18.14
N GLU A 144 6.63 -13.39 18.30
CA GLU A 144 5.73 -12.47 19.03
C GLU A 144 4.72 -11.76 18.12
N ILE A 145 4.86 -11.88 16.79
CA ILE A 145 3.94 -11.21 15.85
C ILE A 145 2.50 -11.70 16.10
N PRO A 146 1.53 -10.77 16.30
CA PRO A 146 0.13 -11.12 16.53
C PRO A 146 -0.56 -11.46 15.20
N TRP A 147 -0.24 -12.62 14.63
CA TRP A 147 -0.68 -13.04 13.28
C TRP A 147 -2.19 -13.03 13.07
N ASP A 148 -2.97 -13.27 14.12
CA ASP A 148 -4.44 -13.28 14.07
C ASP A 148 -5.04 -11.87 14.15
N GLU A 149 -4.25 -10.87 14.55
CA GLU A 149 -4.64 -9.46 14.58
C GLU A 149 -4.19 -8.69 13.33
N ILE A 150 -3.46 -9.34 12.41
CA ILE A 150 -3.16 -8.78 11.08
C ILE A 150 -4.35 -9.05 10.16
N TYR A 151 -5.15 -8.01 9.91
CA TYR A 151 -6.42 -8.15 9.20
C TYR A 151 -6.27 -8.52 7.72
N TYR A 152 -5.28 -7.96 7.04
CA TYR A 152 -5.14 -8.10 5.59
C TYR A 152 -4.33 -9.35 5.24
N PRO A 153 -4.93 -10.35 4.55
CA PRO A 153 -4.23 -11.60 4.22
C PRO A 153 -2.95 -11.40 3.39
N ALA A 154 -2.94 -10.40 2.49
CA ALA A 154 -1.76 -10.08 1.69
C ALA A 154 -0.58 -9.61 2.55
N ILE A 155 -0.84 -8.78 3.58
CA ILE A 155 0.18 -8.29 4.50
C ILE A 155 0.78 -9.45 5.32
N ARG A 156 -0.08 -10.34 5.83
CA ARG A 156 0.35 -11.55 6.54
C ARG A 156 1.27 -12.42 5.68
N GLN A 157 0.84 -12.77 4.46
CA GLN A 157 1.63 -13.60 3.54
C GLN A 157 2.97 -12.97 3.17
N ILE A 158 2.99 -11.66 2.92
CA ILE A 158 4.21 -10.91 2.57
C ILE A 158 5.21 -10.94 3.72
N LEU A 159 4.74 -10.75 4.96
CA LEU A 159 5.57 -10.74 6.16
C LEU A 159 6.07 -12.16 6.52
N GLU A 160 5.20 -13.17 6.49
CA GLU A 160 5.59 -14.58 6.67
C GLU A 160 6.69 -14.98 5.67
N ARG A 161 6.52 -14.64 4.39
CA ARG A 161 7.56 -14.88 3.37
C ARG A 161 8.85 -14.12 3.68
N TYR A 162 8.74 -12.86 4.10
CA TYR A 162 9.92 -12.02 4.37
C TYR A 162 10.80 -12.63 5.45
N ILE A 163 10.17 -13.12 6.52
CA ILE A 163 10.86 -13.77 7.63
C ILE A 163 11.61 -15.03 7.16
N LEU A 164 10.98 -15.86 6.32
CA LEU A 164 11.61 -17.07 5.76
C LEU A 164 12.77 -16.74 4.82
N GLU A 165 12.59 -15.76 3.92
CA GLU A 165 13.61 -15.30 2.98
C GLU A 165 14.82 -14.69 3.69
N ARG A 166 14.57 -13.93 4.76
CA ARG A 166 15.60 -13.36 5.63
C ARG A 166 16.43 -14.43 6.33
N GLN A 167 15.81 -15.51 6.82
CA GLN A 167 16.54 -16.65 7.40
C GLN A 167 17.39 -17.40 6.37
N ALA A 168 16.93 -17.48 5.12
CA ALA A 168 17.65 -18.10 4.03
C ALA A 168 18.76 -17.22 3.43
N GLY A 169 18.73 -15.90 3.69
CA GLY A 169 19.63 -14.92 3.08
C GLY A 169 19.39 -14.70 1.59
N VAL A 170 18.19 -15.04 1.09
CA VAL A 170 17.82 -14.92 -0.33
C VAL A 170 16.49 -14.20 -0.42
N TYR A 171 16.45 -13.10 -1.17
CA TYR A 171 15.26 -12.29 -1.35
C TYR A 171 14.76 -12.33 -2.79
N GLY A 172 13.46 -12.47 -2.96
CA GLY A 172 12.79 -12.36 -4.24
C GLY A 172 11.81 -11.19 -4.27
N ILE A 173 11.53 -10.66 -5.47
CA ILE A 173 10.44 -9.70 -5.64
C ILE A 173 9.16 -10.47 -5.91
N TYR A 174 8.13 -10.26 -5.10
CA TYR A 174 6.82 -10.79 -5.38
C TYR A 174 6.00 -9.90 -6.27
N MET A 175 5.31 -10.52 -7.22
CA MET A 175 4.36 -9.85 -8.09
C MET A 175 3.06 -10.65 -8.16
N GLY A 176 1.92 -10.02 -7.86
CA GLY A 176 0.63 -10.73 -7.81
C GLY A 176 -0.57 -9.88 -7.40
N ASN A 177 -1.51 -10.49 -6.69
CA ASN A 177 -2.69 -9.86 -6.10
C ASN A 177 -2.91 -10.31 -4.65
N ASP A 178 -4.09 -9.99 -4.08
CA ASP A 178 -4.51 -10.34 -2.71
C ASP A 178 -4.58 -11.86 -2.45
N ASP A 179 -4.68 -12.68 -3.50
CA ASP A 179 -4.92 -14.12 -3.43
C ASP A 179 -3.76 -14.98 -4.00
N THR A 180 -3.03 -14.50 -5.01
CA THR A 180 -2.07 -15.30 -5.81
C THR A 180 -0.95 -14.43 -6.39
N GLY A 181 0.24 -15.01 -6.62
CA GLY A 181 1.35 -14.31 -7.26
C GLY A 181 2.56 -15.20 -7.55
N LYS A 182 3.64 -14.57 -7.99
CA LYS A 182 4.92 -15.21 -8.32
C LYS A 182 6.07 -14.48 -7.64
N VAL A 183 7.09 -15.24 -7.24
CA VAL A 183 8.35 -14.70 -6.72
C VAL A 183 9.38 -14.71 -7.85
N HIS A 184 10.00 -13.56 -8.06
CA HIS A 184 11.02 -13.32 -9.07
C HIS A 184 12.36 -13.10 -8.36
N PHE A 185 13.25 -14.09 -8.42
CA PHE A 185 14.61 -13.95 -7.93
C PHE A 185 15.45 -13.19 -8.97
N ILE A 186 16.07 -12.09 -8.55
CA ILE A 186 17.01 -11.35 -9.37
C ILE A 186 18.37 -12.02 -9.19
N ARG A 187 18.95 -12.54 -10.28
CA ARG A 187 20.28 -13.15 -10.33
C ARG A 187 21.34 -12.11 -10.69
#